data_AF-A0A1M5QM95-F1
#
_entry.id   AF-A0A1M5QM95-F1
#
_cell.length_a   1.000
_cell.length_b   1.000
_cell.length_c   1.000
_cell.angle_alpha   90.00
_cell.angle_beta   90.00
_cell.angle_gamma   90.00
#
_symmetry.space_group_name_H-M   'P 1'
#
loop_
_entity.id
_entity.type
_entity.pdbx_description
1 polymer ?
#
loop_
_entity_poly.entity_id
_entity_poly.type
_entity_poly.pdbx_seq_one_letter_code
_entity_poly.pdbx_strand_id
1 'polypeptide(L)'
;MRNDSRAADPDAAARKLVEIANATEAVQDGRIYVELVNGAFLEAGGTPYQYRAALARAITLGWLSLHESGTYVKFAPPGAELFA
;
A
#
# COMPACT_ATOMS: atom_id res chain seq x y z
N MET A 1 -24.28 11.80 -1.40
CA MET A 1 -23.40 10.97 -2.25
C MET A 1 -21.96 11.27 -1.86
N ARG A 2 -21.27 10.33 -1.19
CA ARG A 2 -19.81 10.44 -1.03
C ARG A 2 -19.19 10.01 -2.36
N ASN A 3 -18.14 10.73 -2.75
CA ASN A 3 -17.57 10.69 -4.08
C ASN A 3 -16.76 9.40 -4.30
N ASP A 4 -17.40 8.36 -4.84
CA ASP A 4 -16.81 7.05 -5.14
C ASP A 4 -15.76 7.07 -6.28
N SER A 5 -15.48 8.23 -6.87
CA SER A 5 -14.60 8.37 -8.04
C SER A 5 -13.09 8.23 -7.74
N ARG A 6 -12.64 8.39 -6.49
CA ARG A 6 -11.22 8.18 -6.13
C ARG A 6 -10.80 6.72 -6.09
N ALA A 7 -11.75 5.80 -5.99
CA ALA A 7 -11.49 4.38 -5.78
C ALA A 7 -11.55 3.54 -7.08
N ALA A 8 -11.85 4.18 -8.22
CA ALA A 8 -11.84 3.56 -9.54
C ALA A 8 -10.49 3.68 -10.27
N ASP A 9 -9.62 4.59 -9.86
CA ASP A 9 -8.27 4.76 -10.40
C ASP A 9 -7.27 3.87 -9.64
N PRO A 10 -6.69 2.84 -10.29
CA PRO A 10 -5.70 1.98 -9.66
C PRO A 10 -4.48 2.72 -9.13
N ASP A 11 -4.10 3.85 -9.74
CA ASP A 11 -2.93 4.65 -9.32
C ASP A 11 -3.25 5.45 -8.06
N ALA A 12 -4.47 6.00 -7.96
CA ALA A 12 -4.94 6.66 -6.74
C ALA A 12 -5.02 5.69 -5.56
N ALA A 13 -5.54 4.48 -5.79
CA ALA A 13 -5.60 3.44 -4.76
C ALA A 13 -4.18 2.98 -4.33
N ALA A 14 -3.26 2.82 -5.29
CA ALA A 14 -1.86 2.49 -5.00
C ALA A 14 -1.15 3.58 -4.19
N ARG A 15 -1.37 4.87 -4.53
CA ARG A 15 -0.84 5.99 -3.73
C ARG A 15 -1.37 5.95 -2.30
N LYS A 16 -2.68 5.72 -2.13
CA LYS A 16 -3.27 5.63 -0.79
C LYS A 16 -2.67 4.48 0.02
N LEU A 17 -2.47 3.32 -0.60
CA LEU A 17 -1.82 2.19 0.04
C LEU A 17 -0.40 2.52 0.49
N VAL A 18 0.37 3.21 -0.36
CA VAL A 18 1.75 3.59 -0.08
C VAL A 18 1.85 4.68 1.00
N GLU A 19 0.91 5.63 1.06
CA GLU A 19 0.78 6.58 2.18
C GLU A 19 0.55 5.84 3.52
N ILE A 20 -0.32 4.85 3.52
CA ILE A 20 -0.61 4.03 4.70
C ILE A 20 0.63 3.24 5.12
N ALA A 21 1.33 2.63 4.16
CA ALA A 21 2.57 1.92 4.43
C ALA A 21 3.64 2.85 5.04
N ASN A 22 3.76 4.09 4.54
CA ASN A 22 4.70 5.08 5.07
C ASN A 22 4.38 5.50 6.51
N ALA A 23 3.10 5.55 6.86
CA ALA A 23 2.64 5.87 8.21
C ALA A 23 2.65 4.65 9.17
N THR A 24 2.88 3.44 8.66
CA THR A 24 2.91 2.22 9.46
C THR A 24 4.32 1.99 9.98
N GLU A 25 4.45 1.75 11.29
CA GLU A 25 5.75 1.45 11.90
C GLU A 25 6.35 0.18 11.29
N ALA A 26 7.55 0.34 10.72
CA ALA A 26 8.31 -0.79 10.22
C ALA A 26 8.97 -1.54 11.38
N VAL A 27 9.00 -2.86 11.27
CA VAL A 27 9.80 -3.73 12.13
C VAL A 27 11.22 -3.84 11.58
N GLN A 28 11.92 -4.93 11.93
CA GLN A 28 13.30 -5.18 11.56
C GLN A 28 13.54 -5.08 10.04
N ASP A 29 14.64 -4.42 9.67
CA ASP A 29 15.06 -4.23 8.28
C ASP A 29 14.01 -3.52 7.41
N GLY A 30 13.22 -2.60 7.98
CA GLY A 30 12.24 -1.80 7.23
C GLY A 30 11.04 -2.60 6.71
N ARG A 31 10.81 -3.80 7.24
CA ARG A 31 9.66 -4.65 6.88
C ARG A 31 8.40 -4.11 7.56
N ILE A 32 7.28 -4.12 6.84
CA ILE A 32 5.99 -3.66 7.33
C ILE A 32 5.01 -4.81 7.19
N TYR A 33 4.28 -5.14 8.27
CA TYR A 33 3.28 -6.20 8.23
C TYR A 33 2.14 -5.85 7.26
N VAL A 34 1.88 -6.76 6.32
CA VAL A 34 0.80 -6.65 5.32
C VAL A 34 -0.57 -6.51 5.99
N GLU A 35 -0.80 -7.18 7.11
CA GLU A 35 -2.07 -7.11 7.83
C GLU A 35 -2.38 -5.70 8.39
N LEU A 36 -1.36 -4.97 8.83
CA LEU A 36 -1.52 -3.61 9.36
C LEU A 36 -1.88 -2.64 8.24
N VAL A 37 -1.20 -2.76 7.10
CA VAL A 37 -1.49 -1.96 5.90
C VAL A 37 -2.88 -2.28 5.35
N ASN A 38 -3.24 -3.57 5.27
CA ASN A 38 -4.56 -4.01 4.83
C ASN A 38 -5.67 -3.49 5.75
N GLY A 39 -5.53 -3.67 7.07
CA GLY A 39 -6.49 -3.18 8.05
C GLY A 39 -6.73 -1.67 7.91
N ALA A 40 -5.65 -0.88 7.90
CA ALA A 40 -5.76 0.57 7.74
C ALA A 40 -6.35 0.99 6.38
N PHE A 41 -6.09 0.24 5.30
CA PHE A 41 -6.67 0.51 3.99
C PHE A 41 -8.19 0.28 3.97
N LEU A 42 -8.67 -0.78 4.63
CA LEU A 42 -10.10 -1.07 4.76
C LEU A 42 -10.80 -0.03 5.64
N GLU A 43 -10.20 0.37 6.76
CA GLU A 43 -10.72 1.45 7.61
C GLU A 43 -10.79 2.80 6.88
N ALA A 44 -9.91 3.03 5.89
CA ALA A 44 -9.97 4.20 5.01
C ALA A 44 -11.08 4.11 3.93
N GLY A 45 -11.94 3.09 3.97
CA GLY A 45 -13.04 2.87 3.03
C GLY A 45 -12.68 2.08 1.78
N GLY A 46 -11.49 1.50 1.73
CA GLY A 46 -11.09 0.58 0.66
C GLY A 46 -11.79 -0.78 0.77
N THR A 47 -11.87 -1.50 -0.34
CA THR A 47 -12.35 -2.90 -0.35
C THR A 47 -11.19 -3.89 -0.44
N PRO A 48 -11.38 -5.17 -0.07
CA PRO A 48 -10.34 -6.19 -0.26
C PRO A 48 -9.89 -6.37 -1.72
N TYR A 49 -10.79 -6.13 -2.68
CA TYR A 49 -10.45 -6.15 -4.11
C TYR A 49 -9.54 -4.98 -4.47
N GLN A 50 -9.89 -3.76 -4.05
CA GLN A 50 -9.07 -2.57 -4.26
C GLN A 50 -7.71 -2.67 -3.57
N TYR A 51 -7.65 -3.24 -2.37
CA TYR A 51 -6.39 -3.50 -1.68
C TYR A 51 -5.45 -4.36 -2.54
N ARG A 52 -5.96 -5.50 -3.04
CA ARG A 52 -5.17 -6.40 -3.90
C ARG A 52 -4.71 -5.71 -5.18
N ALA A 53 -5.60 -4.95 -5.83
CA ALA A 53 -5.25 -4.18 -7.03
C ALA A 53 -4.20 -3.09 -6.74
N ALA A 54 -4.36 -2.35 -5.64
CA ALA A 54 -3.44 -1.31 -5.21
C ALA A 54 -2.06 -1.88 -4.87
N LEU A 55 -2.01 -3.03 -4.17
CA LEU A 55 -0.75 -3.69 -3.82
C LEU A 55 -0.03 -4.19 -5.07
N ALA A 56 -0.74 -4.88 -5.97
CA ALA A 56 -0.17 -5.32 -7.24
C ALA A 56 0.35 -4.13 -8.08
N ARG A 57 -0.39 -3.01 -8.07
CA ARG A 57 0.01 -1.80 -8.79
C ARG A 57 1.23 -1.13 -8.16
N ALA A 58 1.29 -0.98 -6.84
CA ALA A 58 2.44 -0.44 -6.12
C ALA A 58 3.71 -1.29 -6.33
N ILE A 59 3.57 -2.61 -6.42
CA ILE A 59 4.67 -3.52 -6.77
C ILE A 59 5.11 -3.32 -8.23
N THR A 60 4.17 -3.23 -9.16
CA THR A 60 4.44 -2.99 -10.58
C THR A 60 5.16 -1.66 -10.81
N LEU A 61 4.82 -0.63 -10.03
CA LEU A 61 5.46 0.68 -10.07
C LEU A 61 6.81 0.73 -9.32
N GLY A 62 7.21 -0.37 -8.67
CA GLY A 62 8.44 -0.43 -7.88
C GLY A 62 8.41 0.42 -6.61
N TRP A 63 7.22 0.75 -6.09
CA TRP A 63 7.08 1.52 -4.85
C TRP A 63 7.21 0.61 -3.61
N LEU A 64 6.62 -0.58 -3.70
CA LEU A 64 6.69 -1.60 -2.66
C LEU A 64 7.24 -2.90 -3.24
N SER A 65 7.91 -3.67 -2.40
CA SER A 65 8.24 -5.07 -2.64
C SER A 65 7.46 -5.94 -1.66
N LEU A 66 6.91 -7.06 -2.14
CA LEU A 66 6.30 -8.08 -1.29
C LEU A 66 7.36 -9.11 -0.95
N HIS A 67 7.56 -9.36 0.33
CA HIS A 67 8.43 -10.44 0.81
C HIS A 67 7.87 -11.80 0.37
N GLU A 68 8.74 -12.78 0.09
CA GLU A 68 8.35 -14.11 -0.39
C GLU A 68 7.34 -14.84 0.51
N SER A 69 7.34 -14.53 1.81
CA SER A 69 6.38 -15.10 2.77
C SER A 69 4.96 -14.55 2.63
N GLY A 70 4.78 -13.45 1.89
CA GLY A 70 3.51 -12.70 1.81
C GLY A 70 3.15 -11.91 3.07
N THR A 71 3.94 -12.04 4.15
CA THR A 71 3.67 -11.41 5.45
C THR A 71 4.06 -9.93 5.49
N TYR A 72 5.05 -9.55 4.68
CA TYR A 72 5.67 -8.23 4.77
C TYR A 72 5.71 -7.54 3.42
N VAL A 73 5.54 -6.22 3.44
CA VAL A 73 5.99 -5.33 2.37
C VAL A 73 7.16 -4.50 2.85
N LYS A 74 7.98 -4.02 1.92
CA LYS A 74 9.06 -3.06 2.19
C LYS A 74 9.10 -2.02 1.09
N PHE A 75 9.40 -0.78 1.45
CA PHE A 75 9.65 0.28 0.48
C PHE A 75 10.83 -0.09 -0.43
N ALA A 76 10.59 -0.04 -1.73
CA ALA A 76 11.65 -0.03 -2.72
C ALA A 76 12.09 1.43 -2.97
N PRO A 77 13.29 1.67 -3.55
CA PRO A 77 13.83 3.03 -3.67
C PRO A 77 12.87 4.04 -4.31
N PRO A 78 12.18 3.73 -5.44
CA PRO A 78 11.22 4.65 -6.05
C PRO A 78 10.03 5.00 -5.13
N GLY A 79 9.63 4.10 -4.24
CA GLY A 79 8.55 4.35 -3.28
C GLY A 79 8.99 5.21 -2.11
N ALA A 80 10.23 5.03 -1.64
CA ALA A 80 10.79 5.85 -0.58
C ALA A 80 10.98 7.32 -1.02
N GLU A 81 11.36 7.54 -2.28
CA GLU A 81 11.49 8.86 -2.90
C GLU A 81 10.18 9.67 -2.93
N LEU A 82 9.02 9.01 -2.82
CA LEU A 82 7.72 9.71 -2.74
C LEU A 82 7.56 10.53 -1.44
N PHE A 83 8.38 10.28 -0.42
CA PHE A 83 8.27 10.88 0.91
C PHE A 83 9.58 11.53 1.41
N ALA A 84 10.58 11.65 0.53
CA ALA A 84 11.88 12.25 0.82
C ALA A 84 11.87 13.79 0.76
#